data_AF-A0A8C0GSW8-F1
#
_entry.id   AF-A0A8C0GSW8-F1
#
_cell.length_a   1.000
_cell.length_b   1.000
_cell.length_c   1.000
_cell.angle_alpha   90.00
_cell.angle_beta   90.00
_cell.angle_gamma   90.00
#
_symmetry.space_group_name_H-M   'P 1'
#
loop_
_entity.id
_entity.type
_entity.pdbx_description
1 polymer ?
#
loop_
_entity_poly.entity_id
_entity_poly.type
_entity_poly.pdbx_seq_one_letter_code
_entity_poly.pdbx_strand_id
1 'polypeptide(L)'
;MNGETIACSGGCQAIIDTGTSLLAGPSTGISNINSYIGASDGSVRISCSAMSSLPDIVFTINGIEFPVPASAYIIDVSILLRNLPRGLLARACA
;
A
#
# COMPACT_ATOMS: atom_id res chain seq x y z
N MET A 1 -0.19 -7.52 -7.63
CA MET A 1 -0.01 -8.39 -6.43
C MET A 1 -0.34 -9.82 -6.85
N ASN A 2 0.49 -10.82 -6.54
CA ASN A 2 0.30 -12.21 -6.99
C ASN A 2 0.06 -12.36 -8.51
N GLY A 3 0.75 -11.55 -9.33
CA GLY A 3 0.57 -11.53 -10.79
C GLY A 3 -0.69 -10.81 -11.29
N GLU A 4 -1.55 -10.28 -10.41
CA GLU A 4 -2.76 -9.56 -10.77
C GLU A 4 -2.57 -8.03 -10.73
N THR A 5 -3.12 -7.34 -11.73
CA THR A 5 -3.19 -5.88 -11.81
C THR A 5 -4.36 -5.35 -11.00
N ILE A 6 -4.07 -4.88 -9.79
CA ILE A 6 -5.10 -4.39 -8.83
C ILE A 6 -5.41 -2.88 -8.94
N ALA A 7 -4.52 -2.12 -9.59
CA ALA A 7 -4.64 -0.69 -9.80
C ALA A 7 -3.85 -0.28 -11.06
N CYS A 8 -4.07 0.93 -11.58
CA CYS A 8 -3.30 1.50 -12.71
C CYS A 8 -3.35 0.62 -13.99
N SER A 9 -4.50 -0.01 -14.26
CA SER A 9 -4.69 -0.79 -15.50
C SER A 9 -4.53 0.10 -16.74
N GLY A 10 -3.73 -0.34 -17.71
CA GLY A 10 -3.38 0.46 -18.89
C GLY A 10 -2.31 1.52 -18.67
N GLY A 11 -1.77 1.61 -17.45
CA GLY A 11 -0.73 2.58 -17.08
C GLY A 11 -1.29 3.86 -16.46
N CYS A 12 -0.43 4.59 -15.75
CA CYS A 12 -0.75 5.82 -15.07
C CYS A 12 0.52 6.66 -14.86
N GLN A 13 0.35 7.91 -14.43
CA GLN A 13 1.46 8.78 -14.05
C GLN A 13 1.81 8.59 -12.58
N ALA A 14 3.10 8.76 -12.26
CA ALA A 14 3.61 8.72 -10.90
C ALA A 14 4.68 9.80 -10.72
N ILE A 15 4.87 10.24 -9.48
CA ILE A 15 5.94 11.16 -9.07
C ILE A 15 6.82 10.47 -8.02
N ILE A 16 8.13 10.70 -8.09
CA ILE A 16 9.06 10.30 -7.03
C ILE A 16 9.24 11.51 -6.13
N ASP A 17 8.55 11.51 -4.99
CA ASP A 17 8.45 12.67 -4.11
C ASP A 17 8.95 12.33 -2.70
N THR A 18 10.17 12.77 -2.38
CA THR A 18 10.77 12.59 -1.05
C THR A 18 10.04 13.38 0.06
N GLY A 19 9.16 14.32 -0.30
CA GLY A 19 8.35 15.10 0.64
C GLY A 19 7.06 14.41 1.08
N THR A 20 6.64 13.34 0.41
CA THR A 20 5.44 12.58 0.77
C THR A 20 5.81 11.31 1.54
N SER A 21 5.28 11.16 2.76
CA SER A 21 5.67 10.06 3.65
C SER A 21 5.21 8.67 3.20
N LEU A 22 4.11 8.56 2.43
CA LEU A 22 3.46 7.28 2.11
C LEU A 22 3.14 7.19 0.62
N LEU A 23 2.91 5.98 0.09
CA LEU A 23 2.46 5.86 -1.30
C LEU A 23 1.03 6.43 -1.39
N ALA A 24 0.80 7.30 -2.36
CA ALA A 24 -0.47 7.97 -2.58
C ALA A 24 -0.93 7.76 -4.02
N GLY A 25 -2.25 7.76 -4.22
CA GLY A 25 -2.84 7.54 -5.54
C GLY A 25 -4.33 7.79 -5.57
N PRO A 26 -4.99 7.61 -6.72
CA PRO A 26 -6.43 7.75 -6.85
C PRO A 26 -7.18 6.86 -5.86
N SER A 27 -8.27 7.39 -5.28
CA SER A 27 -9.04 6.73 -4.22
C SER A 27 -9.47 5.32 -4.58
N THR A 28 -9.93 5.08 -5.81
CA THR A 28 -10.32 3.75 -6.31
C THR A 28 -9.15 2.76 -6.29
N GLY A 29 -7.97 3.16 -6.75
CA GLY A 29 -6.78 2.31 -6.75
C GLY A 29 -6.33 1.97 -5.32
N ILE A 30 -6.32 2.98 -4.44
CA ILE A 30 -6.01 2.79 -3.02
C ILE A 30 -7.05 1.88 -2.36
N SER A 31 -8.33 2.04 -2.67
CA SER A 31 -9.40 1.18 -2.15
C SER A 31 -9.22 -0.28 -2.55
N ASN A 32 -8.91 -0.54 -3.83
CA ASN A 32 -8.66 -1.90 -4.31
C ASN A 32 -7.50 -2.56 -3.57
N ILE A 33 -6.37 -1.85 -3.41
CA ILE A 33 -5.20 -2.37 -2.69
C ILE A 33 -5.57 -2.67 -1.22
N ASN A 34 -6.32 -1.76 -0.59
CA ASN A 34 -6.76 -1.91 0.78
C ASN A 34 -7.64 -3.16 0.97
N SER A 35 -8.66 -3.33 0.12
CA SER A 35 -9.53 -4.50 0.16
C SER A 35 -8.75 -5.79 -0.08
N TYR A 36 -7.76 -5.76 -0.98
CA TYR A 36 -6.91 -6.91 -1.28
C TYR A 36 -6.10 -7.37 -0.05
N ILE A 37 -5.56 -6.44 0.72
CA ILE A 37 -4.75 -6.77 1.91
C ILE A 37 -5.59 -7.00 3.18
N GLY A 38 -6.91 -7.16 3.04
CA GLY A 38 -7.82 -7.50 4.13
C GLY A 38 -8.16 -6.33 5.05
N ALA A 39 -8.00 -5.09 4.58
CA ALA A 39 -8.46 -3.93 5.32
C ALA A 39 -9.98 -3.76 5.23
N SER A 40 -10.64 -3.54 6.36
CA SER A 40 -12.08 -3.25 6.41
C SER A 40 -12.38 -1.83 5.92
N ASP A 41 -13.56 -1.64 5.32
CA ASP A 41 -14.02 -0.36 4.79
C ASP A 41 -13.97 0.75 5.84
N GLY A 42 -13.04 1.70 5.65
CA GLY A 42 -12.84 2.86 6.52
C GLY A 42 -11.80 2.67 7.63
N SER A 43 -11.33 1.45 7.91
CA SER A 43 -10.20 1.23 8.79
C SER A 43 -8.90 1.26 7.97
N VAL A 44 -7.89 2.00 8.45
CA VAL A 44 -6.53 2.01 7.88
C VAL A 44 -5.67 0.92 8.54
N ARG A 45 -6.31 -0.06 9.20
CA ARG A 45 -5.66 -1.03 10.08
C ARG A 45 -5.92 -2.49 9.71
N ILE A 46 -4.89 -3.31 9.89
CA ILE A 46 -4.92 -4.77 9.76
C ILE A 46 -4.21 -5.39 10.97
N SER A 47 -4.36 -6.71 11.19
CA SER A 47 -3.56 -7.41 12.21
C SER A 47 -2.08 -7.46 11.81
N CYS A 48 -1.17 -7.16 12.73
CA CYS A 48 0.27 -7.31 12.47
C CYS A 48 0.66 -8.76 12.13
N SER A 49 -0.10 -9.74 12.62
CA SER A 49 0.12 -11.15 12.30
C SER A 49 -0.11 -11.49 10.82
N ALA A 50 -0.82 -10.65 10.06
CA ALA A 50 -1.08 -10.89 8.65
C ALA A 50 0.14 -10.55 7.76
N MET A 51 1.09 -9.75 8.25
CA MET A 51 2.21 -9.22 7.45
C MET A 51 3.01 -10.31 6.75
N SER A 52 3.27 -11.44 7.41
CA SER A 52 4.01 -12.57 6.84
C SER A 52 3.29 -13.31 5.71
N SER A 53 1.99 -13.03 5.52
CA SER A 53 1.14 -13.66 4.50
C SER A 53 0.78 -12.73 3.35
N LEU A 54 1.10 -11.44 3.46
CA LEU A 54 0.78 -10.46 2.44
C LEU A 54 1.81 -10.51 1.31
N PRO A 55 1.39 -10.42 0.04
CA PRO A 55 2.30 -10.46 -1.09
C PRO A 55 2.94 -9.10 -1.35
N ASP A 56 3.98 -9.07 -2.18
CA ASP A 56 4.58 -7.81 -2.62
C ASP A 56 3.61 -6.99 -3.48
N ILE A 57 3.65 -5.67 -3.30
CA ILE A 57 3.10 -4.74 -4.28
C ILE A 57 4.19 -4.51 -5.33
N VAL A 58 3.93 -4.94 -6.56
CA VAL A 58 4.88 -4.79 -7.67
C VAL A 58 4.50 -3.56 -8.49
N PHE A 59 5.40 -2.59 -8.56
CA PHE A 59 5.30 -1.49 -9.52
C PHE A 59 6.10 -1.85 -10.77
N THR A 60 5.45 -1.88 -11.93
CA THR A 60 6.15 -2.04 -13.21
C THR A 60 6.40 -0.68 -13.83
N ILE A 61 7.67 -0.27 -13.92
CA ILE A 61 8.09 1.01 -14.47
C ILE A 61 9.00 0.73 -15.66
N ASN A 62 8.58 1.15 -16.86
CA ASN A 62 9.31 0.89 -18.11
C ASN A 62 9.63 -0.60 -18.32
N GLY A 63 8.69 -1.49 -17.99
CA GLY A 63 8.85 -2.94 -18.11
C GLY A 63 9.71 -3.60 -17.03
N ILE A 64 10.25 -2.83 -16.08
CA ILE A 64 11.04 -3.35 -14.95
C ILE A 64 10.15 -3.44 -13.72
N GLU A 65 10.22 -4.57 -13.02
CA GLU A 65 9.48 -4.80 -11.78
C GLU A 65 10.24 -4.27 -10.56
N PHE A 66 9.55 -3.48 -9.74
CA PHE A 66 10.01 -2.96 -8.47
C PHE A 66 9.07 -3.50 -7.36
N PRO A 67 9.40 -4.65 -6.76
CA PRO A 67 8.62 -5.22 -5.67
C PRO A 67 8.79 -4.38 -4.40
N VAL A 68 7.67 -4.07 -3.75
CA VAL A 68 7.61 -3.42 -2.44
C VAL A 68 7.08 -4.47 -1.45
N PRO A 69 7.92 -4.98 -0.55
CA PRO A 69 7.52 -6.03 0.38
C PRO A 69 6.55 -5.52 1.44
N ALA A 70 5.80 -6.43 2.05
CA ALA A 70 4.85 -6.11 3.12
C ALA A 70 5.46 -5.29 4.26
N SER A 71 6.72 -5.55 4.61
CA SER A 71 7.47 -4.79 5.62
C SER A 71 7.70 -3.31 5.26
N ALA A 72 7.54 -2.93 3.99
CA ALA A 72 7.71 -1.56 3.51
C ALA A 72 6.39 -0.80 3.34
N TYR A 73 5.26 -1.48 3.08
CA TYR A 73 3.94 -0.83 2.92
C TYR A 73 2.99 -1.03 4.11
N ILE A 74 3.34 -1.89 5.07
CA ILE A 74 2.68 -1.99 6.39
C ILE A 74 3.55 -1.31 7.44
N ILE A 75 2.98 -0.35 8.15
CA ILE A 75 3.58 0.35 9.28
C ILE A 75 3.05 -0.28 10.57
N ASP A 76 3.94 -0.75 11.45
CA ASP A 76 3.57 -1.03 12.83
C ASP A 76 3.45 0.29 13.61
N VAL A 77 2.23 0.65 14.04
CA VAL A 77 1.98 1.93 14.75
C VAL A 77 2.52 1.89 16.18
N SER A 78 2.84 0.72 16.70
CA SER A 78 3.62 0.60 17.94
C SER A 78 5.00 1.26 17.78
N ILE A 79 5.50 1.34 16.55
CA ILE A 79 6.80 1.91 16.18
C ILE A 79 6.66 3.36 15.70
N LEU A 80 5.47 3.81 15.29
CA LEU A 80 5.23 5.16 14.77
C LEU A 80 4.16 5.92 15.58
N LEU A 81 4.61 6.86 16.42
CA LEU A 81 3.76 7.71 17.25
C LEU A 81 2.77 8.56 16.40
N ARG A 82 1.48 8.16 16.40
CA ARG A 82 0.23 8.89 16.09
C ARG A 82 0.25 9.96 14.97
N ASN A 83 -0.34 9.62 13.81
CA ASN A 83 -1.30 10.39 12.97
C ASN A 83 -1.08 10.10 11.46
N LEU A 84 -1.92 9.23 10.87
CA LEU A 84 -1.90 8.96 9.42
C LEU A 84 -3.16 9.58 8.75
N PRO A 85 -3.01 10.47 7.75
CA PRO A 85 -4.15 11.02 7.01
C PRO A 85 -4.82 9.98 6.10
N ARG A 86 -6.10 10.19 5.76
CA ARG A 86 -6.87 9.31 4.87
C ARG A 86 -6.40 9.49 3.41
N GLY A 87 -6.20 8.38 2.69
CA GLY A 87 -5.77 8.36 1.28
C GLY A 87 -4.36 7.79 1.04
N LEU A 88 -3.70 7.30 2.08
CA LEU A 88 -2.31 6.90 2.03
C LEU A 88 -2.15 5.37 2.21
N LEU A 89 -1.16 4.82 1.51
CA LEU A 89 -0.85 3.40 1.42
C LEU A 89 0.28 3.00 2.39
N ALA A 90 0.29 3.59 3.58
CA ALA A 90 1.06 3.01 4.66
C ALA A 90 0.08 2.71 5.78
N ARG A 91 -0.33 1.45 5.81
CA ARG A 91 -1.37 0.99 6.71
C ARG A 91 -0.77 0.60 8.03
N ALA A 92 -1.47 1.03 9.07
CA ALA A 92 -1.13 0.86 10.45
C ALA A 92 -1.52 -0.54 10.94
N CYS A 93 -0.61 -1.43 11.30
CA CYS A 93 -1.00 -2.60 12.07
C CYS A 93 -0.98 -2.29 13.57
N ALA A 94 -1.86 -2.97 14.32
CA ALA A 94 -1.93 -2.98 15.78
C ALA A 94 -2.27 -4.40 16.26
#